data_AF-A0A0G4NHF7-F1
#
_entry.id   AF-A0A0G4NHF7-F1
#
_cell.length_a   1.000
_cell.length_b   1.000
_cell.length_c   1.000
_cell.angle_alpha   90.00
_cell.angle_beta   90.00
_cell.angle_gamma   90.00
#
_symmetry.space_group_name_H-M   'P 1'
#
loop_
_entity.id
_entity.type
_entity.pdbx_description
1 polymer ?
#
loop_
_entity_poly.entity_id
_entity_poly.type
_entity_poly.pdbx_seq_one_letter_code
_entity_poly.pdbx_strand_id
1 'polypeptide(L)'
;MGRVENGDAEPPAAEMQQDDATTTSAPAHAHAPALQVIILGSGGGPLESNTTAFLVRALATGWQRSSMVAVDAGVHLAAISNILQQTQPQNMAQLKMPHILESGPFAGIEVHTASPAANAAHIARSLVDTYLITHPHLDHIAGFVVNTAGLPGGPRPKRLAGLPATIEAFKNHIFNNVIWPNLSDENDGAGLVTYTRLVDGGSPAVGEGDARGYLEIAEGIAVKACSISHGRPIESPPHRNSQSSTSGTPVRYSSFDASSMAAAPVHVQQQQLHHHFSPRSFHHPTATLPPTPGPRASFPIQQHSQHSQLPPASYNDPAHTASVYDSTAYFLRDVATGSEVLIFGDVEPDALSSCPRNLGIWQEAAPKIARRSLRALLIECSYDDGQASDRMFGHLKPSFIIDELRTLAGEVDVARASIELDARTAKKRKRGNSEAVSGLSRRRTGGSTGDPVSPKTVRSRLDEPPPGIETPHLATPTAELSLRDLDTPLDGELPTFAFDTRPLEGLKVVIVHVKDKLDGVDPGAKILGELLAHEEEARLGVEFIVSAPGQSIIV
;
A
#
# COMPACT_ATOMS: atom_id res chain seq x y z
N MET A 1 22.85 -53.33 -58.35
CA MET A 1 22.22 -54.66 -58.47
C MET A 1 22.95 -55.61 -57.54
N GLY A 2 22.38 -55.84 -56.36
CA GLY A 2 22.88 -56.79 -55.36
C GLY A 2 21.68 -57.21 -54.54
N ARG A 3 21.15 -58.39 -54.87
CA ARG A 3 20.02 -59.06 -54.23
C ARG A 3 20.61 -60.02 -53.20
N VAL A 4 19.96 -60.20 -52.06
CA VAL A 4 19.59 -61.50 -51.45
C VAL A 4 18.85 -61.20 -50.13
N GLU A 5 17.65 -61.78 -50.03
CA GLU A 5 16.79 -61.84 -48.85
C GLU A 5 17.37 -62.78 -47.79
N ASN A 6 17.02 -62.59 -46.51
CA ASN A 6 16.50 -63.65 -45.63
C ASN A 6 16.08 -63.03 -44.29
N GLY A 7 14.96 -63.55 -43.76
CA GLY A 7 14.38 -63.15 -42.50
C GLY A 7 14.88 -63.93 -41.29
N ASP A 8 14.11 -63.71 -40.22
CA ASP A 8 13.95 -64.47 -38.98
C ASP A 8 14.88 -64.21 -37.77
N ALA A 9 14.16 -63.92 -36.67
CA ALA A 9 14.37 -64.34 -35.28
C ALA A 9 15.43 -63.65 -34.40
N GLU A 10 14.93 -63.08 -33.30
CA GLU A 10 15.63 -62.79 -32.03
C GLU A 10 16.47 -63.97 -31.53
N PRO A 11 17.60 -63.70 -30.84
CA PRO A 11 17.66 -63.94 -29.38
C PRO A 11 18.66 -62.99 -28.64
N PRO A 12 19.14 -63.27 -27.42
CA PRO A 12 18.52 -62.99 -26.12
C PRO A 12 19.32 -61.98 -25.25
N ALA A 13 18.80 -61.72 -24.05
CA ALA A 13 19.32 -60.81 -23.03
C ALA A 13 20.80 -61.02 -22.60
N ALA A 14 21.49 -59.91 -22.33
CA ALA A 14 22.74 -59.84 -21.58
C ALA A 14 22.63 -58.75 -20.49
N GLU A 15 22.88 -59.16 -19.24
CA GLU A 15 23.00 -58.31 -18.04
C GLU A 15 24.35 -57.57 -17.97
N MET A 16 24.40 -56.53 -17.11
CA MET A 16 25.49 -55.63 -16.66
C MET A 16 25.39 -54.21 -17.26
N GLN A 17 25.41 -53.11 -16.52
CA GLN A 17 25.85 -52.81 -15.16
C GLN A 17 25.00 -51.65 -14.59
N GLN A 18 24.78 -51.66 -13.27
CA GLN A 18 24.22 -50.54 -12.53
C GLN A 18 25.23 -49.38 -12.51
N ASP A 19 24.90 -48.28 -13.20
CA ASP A 19 25.51 -46.99 -12.95
C ASP A 19 24.64 -46.22 -11.95
N ASP A 20 25.30 -45.83 -10.86
CA ASP A 20 24.78 -45.13 -9.70
C ASP A 20 24.24 -43.75 -10.11
N ALA A 21 22.92 -43.65 -10.24
CA ALA A 21 22.24 -42.40 -10.57
C ALA A 21 22.32 -41.46 -9.36
N THR A 22 23.27 -40.54 -9.48
CA THR A 22 23.44 -39.33 -8.68
C THR A 22 22.07 -38.72 -8.40
N THR A 23 21.71 -38.64 -7.11
CA THR A 23 20.46 -38.07 -6.62
C THR A 23 20.40 -36.60 -7.05
N THR A 24 19.80 -36.34 -8.21
CA THR A 24 19.53 -35.00 -8.69
C THR A 24 18.45 -34.45 -7.76
N SER A 25 18.86 -33.53 -6.89
CA SER A 25 17.94 -32.75 -6.06
C SER A 25 16.81 -32.21 -6.95
N ALA A 26 15.58 -32.58 -6.64
CA ALA A 26 14.40 -32.06 -7.31
C ALA A 26 14.47 -30.52 -7.38
N PRO A 27 14.11 -29.89 -8.50
CA PRO A 27 14.10 -28.44 -8.60
C PRO A 27 13.15 -27.90 -7.53
N ALA A 28 13.59 -26.90 -6.78
CA ALA A 28 12.75 -26.17 -5.85
C ALA A 28 11.46 -25.78 -6.57
N HIS A 29 10.30 -26.18 -6.02
CA HIS A 29 9.00 -25.92 -6.63
C HIS A 29 8.90 -24.46 -7.05
N ALA A 30 8.88 -24.20 -8.36
CA ALA A 30 8.55 -22.89 -8.88
C ALA A 30 7.13 -22.58 -8.40
N HIS A 31 7.00 -21.63 -7.47
CA HIS A 31 5.70 -21.21 -6.97
C HIS A 31 4.86 -20.71 -8.14
N ALA A 32 3.67 -21.30 -8.32
CA ALA A 32 2.75 -20.88 -9.36
C ALA A 32 2.46 -19.37 -9.25
N PRO A 33 2.32 -18.67 -10.38
CA PRO A 33 1.82 -17.29 -10.39
C PRO A 33 0.54 -17.15 -9.58
N ALA A 34 0.48 -16.15 -8.70
CA ALA A 34 -0.66 -15.91 -7.83
C ALA A 34 -1.32 -14.55 -8.08
N LEU A 35 -0.53 -13.50 -8.29
CA LEU A 35 -1.03 -12.14 -8.51
C LEU A 35 -0.62 -11.62 -9.89
N GLN A 36 -1.47 -10.78 -10.46
CA GLN A 36 -1.17 -9.98 -11.64
C GLN A 36 -1.37 -8.50 -11.31
N VAL A 37 -0.37 -7.68 -11.60
CA VAL A 37 -0.43 -6.22 -11.58
C VAL A 37 -0.35 -5.71 -13.02
N ILE A 38 -1.38 -5.01 -13.48
CA ILE A 38 -1.44 -4.38 -14.79
C ILE A 38 -1.17 -2.88 -14.61
N ILE A 39 -0.16 -2.39 -15.30
CA ILE A 39 0.21 -0.98 -15.26
C ILE A 39 -0.71 -0.20 -16.21
N LEU A 40 -1.56 0.68 -15.66
CA LEU A 40 -2.39 1.58 -16.47
C LEU A 40 -1.68 2.89 -16.77
N GLY A 41 -1.01 3.45 -15.76
CA GLY A 41 -0.15 4.62 -15.86
C GLY A 41 1.02 4.50 -14.90
N SER A 42 2.18 4.96 -15.33
CA SER A 42 3.44 4.88 -14.57
C SER A 42 4.22 6.19 -14.48
N GLY A 43 3.67 7.28 -15.01
CA GLY A 43 4.28 8.61 -14.96
C GLY A 43 3.93 9.37 -13.70
N GLY A 44 4.87 10.20 -13.24
CA GLY A 44 4.68 11.15 -12.13
C GLY A 44 4.31 12.56 -12.58
N GLY A 45 3.85 12.70 -13.83
CA GLY A 45 3.58 13.97 -14.48
C GLY A 45 4.84 14.65 -15.06
N PRO A 46 4.68 15.83 -15.70
CA PRO A 46 3.45 16.62 -15.74
C PRO A 46 2.41 16.14 -16.78
N LEU A 47 2.71 15.15 -17.62
CA LEU A 47 1.73 14.60 -18.56
C LEU A 47 0.62 13.83 -17.84
N GLU A 48 -0.60 14.35 -17.94
CA GLU A 48 -1.79 13.78 -17.28
C GLU A 48 -2.27 12.47 -17.91
N SER A 49 -1.83 12.15 -19.13
CA SER A 49 -2.25 10.96 -19.87
C SER A 49 -1.57 9.66 -19.42
N ASN A 50 -0.62 9.73 -18.49
CA ASN A 50 0.15 8.59 -17.98
C ASN A 50 0.32 8.59 -16.45
N THR A 51 -0.44 9.40 -15.71
CA THR A 51 -0.29 9.48 -14.25
C THR A 51 -0.59 8.15 -13.55
N THR A 52 0.07 7.89 -12.41
CA THR A 52 0.05 6.60 -11.70
C THR A 52 -1.33 5.96 -11.53
N ALA A 53 -1.43 4.71 -11.98
CA ALA A 53 -2.57 3.84 -11.75
C ALA A 53 -2.26 2.38 -12.09
N PHE A 54 -2.76 1.47 -11.26
CA PHE A 54 -2.56 0.02 -11.42
C PHE A 54 -3.86 -0.75 -11.25
N LEU A 55 -3.99 -1.91 -11.90
CA LEU A 55 -5.00 -2.91 -11.58
C LEU A 55 -4.33 -4.14 -11.00
N VAL A 56 -4.83 -4.65 -9.89
CA VAL A 56 -4.32 -5.86 -9.23
C VAL A 56 -5.43 -6.91 -9.18
N ARG A 57 -5.10 -8.15 -9.51
CA ARG A 57 -6.00 -9.30 -9.38
C ARG A 57 -5.30 -10.56 -8.89
N ALA A 58 -6.06 -11.39 -8.18
CA ALA A 58 -5.71 -12.79 -7.95
C ALA A 58 -5.90 -13.58 -9.26
N LEU A 59 -4.93 -14.43 -9.61
CA LEU A 59 -5.00 -15.24 -10.81
C LEU A 59 -6.02 -16.38 -10.65
N ALA A 60 -6.12 -16.93 -9.44
CA ALA A 60 -7.04 -18.03 -9.10
C ALA A 60 -8.52 -17.64 -9.27
N THR A 61 -8.86 -16.35 -9.11
CA THR A 61 -10.24 -15.85 -9.26
C THR A 61 -10.61 -15.62 -10.72
N GLY A 62 -9.68 -15.72 -11.68
CA GLY A 62 -9.93 -15.40 -13.07
C GLY A 62 -10.41 -13.96 -13.28
N TRP A 63 -11.30 -13.77 -14.25
CA TRP A 63 -11.93 -12.47 -14.59
C TRP A 63 -13.38 -12.39 -14.09
N GLN A 64 -13.62 -12.81 -12.85
CA GLN A 64 -14.94 -12.78 -12.23
C GLN A 64 -15.35 -11.33 -11.88
N ARG A 65 -16.66 -11.12 -11.71
CA ARG A 65 -17.16 -9.81 -11.23
C ARG A 65 -16.51 -9.48 -9.89
N SER A 66 -16.12 -8.22 -9.70
CA SER A 66 -15.50 -7.71 -8.46
C SER A 66 -14.19 -8.43 -8.06
N SER A 67 -13.46 -9.01 -9.02
CA SER A 67 -12.20 -9.72 -8.75
C SER A 67 -10.93 -8.87 -8.91
N MET A 68 -11.08 -7.55 -9.07
CA MET A 68 -9.96 -6.63 -9.28
C MET A 68 -10.01 -5.44 -8.32
N VAL A 69 -8.83 -4.96 -7.97
CA VAL A 69 -8.62 -3.74 -7.20
C VAL A 69 -7.84 -2.76 -8.07
N ALA A 70 -8.25 -1.50 -8.08
CA ALA A 70 -7.43 -0.42 -8.62
C ALA A 70 -6.57 0.16 -7.49
N VAL A 71 -5.27 0.33 -7.72
CA VAL A 71 -4.36 1.02 -6.79
C VAL A 71 -3.96 2.32 -7.45
N ASP A 72 -4.37 3.42 -6.82
CA ASP A 72 -4.51 4.74 -7.44
C ASP A 72 -5.30 4.70 -8.76
N ALA A 73 -5.60 5.88 -9.27
CA ALA A 73 -6.43 6.05 -10.45
C ALA A 73 -6.22 7.43 -11.08
N GLY A 74 -4.96 7.84 -11.24
CA GLY A 74 -4.59 9.03 -11.99
C GLY A 74 -5.13 8.99 -13.41
N VAL A 75 -4.74 7.94 -14.15
CA VAL A 75 -5.46 7.51 -15.34
C VAL A 75 -6.26 6.25 -15.04
N HIS A 76 -7.35 6.01 -15.77
CA HIS A 76 -8.09 4.76 -15.56
C HIS A 76 -8.84 4.29 -16.82
N LEU A 77 -10.11 4.68 -17.03
CA LEU A 77 -10.92 4.21 -18.16
C LEU A 77 -10.28 4.49 -19.53
N ALA A 78 -9.69 5.68 -19.71
CA ALA A 78 -8.98 6.03 -20.94
C ALA A 78 -7.75 5.13 -21.16
N ALA A 79 -6.96 4.87 -20.12
CA ALA A 79 -5.79 4.00 -20.19
C ALA A 79 -6.18 2.55 -20.50
N ILE A 80 -7.21 2.00 -19.84
CA ILE A 80 -7.74 0.66 -20.15
C ILE A 80 -8.19 0.59 -21.61
N SER A 81 -8.92 1.60 -22.11
CA SER A 81 -9.36 1.66 -23.50
C SER A 81 -8.18 1.71 -24.48
N ASN A 82 -7.15 2.50 -24.18
CA ASN A 82 -5.97 2.62 -25.03
C ASN A 82 -5.15 1.32 -25.07
N ILE A 83 -4.96 0.68 -23.91
CA ILE A 83 -4.29 -0.62 -23.83
C ILE A 83 -5.06 -1.65 -24.66
N LEU A 84 -6.38 -1.75 -24.50
CA LEU A 84 -7.19 -2.66 -25.31
C LEU A 84 -7.12 -2.32 -26.81
N GLN A 85 -7.12 -1.04 -27.18
CA GLN A 85 -6.99 -0.61 -28.57
C GLN A 85 -5.66 -1.06 -29.19
N GLN A 86 -4.60 -1.15 -28.39
CA GLN A 86 -3.26 -1.57 -28.82
C GLN A 86 -3.08 -3.10 -28.80
N THR A 87 -3.71 -3.80 -27.86
CA THR A 87 -3.45 -5.23 -27.62
C THR A 87 -4.54 -6.16 -28.12
N GLN A 88 -5.78 -5.69 -28.33
CA GLN A 88 -6.83 -6.52 -28.92
C GLN A 88 -6.54 -6.81 -30.40
N PRO A 89 -6.98 -7.97 -30.93
CA PRO A 89 -6.82 -8.28 -32.35
C PRO A 89 -7.41 -7.19 -33.27
N GLN A 90 -6.68 -6.78 -34.31
CA GLN A 90 -7.18 -5.74 -35.22
C GLN A 90 -8.44 -6.17 -35.99
N ASN A 91 -8.63 -7.48 -36.17
CA ASN A 91 -9.78 -8.08 -36.84
C ASN A 91 -10.94 -8.41 -35.87
N MET A 92 -10.98 -7.83 -34.66
CA MET A 92 -12.02 -8.10 -33.65
C MET A 92 -13.45 -8.03 -34.19
N ALA A 93 -13.75 -7.13 -35.13
CA ALA A 93 -15.09 -7.00 -35.75
C ALA A 93 -15.53 -8.22 -36.58
N GLN A 94 -14.60 -9.10 -36.96
CA GLN A 94 -14.85 -10.30 -37.77
C GLN A 94 -14.89 -11.58 -36.91
N LEU A 95 -14.46 -11.50 -35.65
CA LEU A 95 -14.44 -12.64 -34.75
C LEU A 95 -15.83 -12.91 -34.18
N LYS A 96 -16.12 -14.19 -33.90
CA LYS A 96 -17.38 -14.60 -33.25
C LYS A 96 -17.41 -14.10 -31.81
N MET A 97 -18.50 -13.46 -31.41
CA MET A 97 -18.73 -13.03 -30.03
C MET A 97 -19.60 -14.05 -29.25
N PRO A 98 -19.37 -14.24 -27.93
CA PRO A 98 -18.25 -13.67 -27.16
C PRO A 98 -16.90 -14.26 -27.59
N HIS A 99 -15.82 -13.49 -27.39
CA HIS A 99 -14.45 -13.88 -27.73
C HIS A 99 -13.54 -13.76 -26.51
N ILE A 100 -12.63 -14.71 -26.31
CA ILE A 100 -11.64 -14.66 -25.23
C ILE A 100 -10.37 -14.04 -25.78
N LEU A 101 -9.87 -12.96 -25.15
CA LEU A 101 -8.61 -12.34 -25.57
C LEU A 101 -7.45 -13.31 -25.32
N GLU A 102 -6.61 -13.56 -26.33
CA GLU A 102 -5.50 -14.52 -26.23
C GLU A 102 -4.18 -13.88 -25.76
N SER A 103 -4.06 -12.55 -25.86
CA SER A 103 -2.82 -11.81 -25.61
C SER A 103 -3.07 -10.45 -24.95
N GLY A 104 -1.97 -9.79 -24.56
CA GLY A 104 -1.99 -8.54 -23.82
C GLY A 104 -2.25 -8.71 -22.32
N PRO A 105 -2.26 -7.62 -21.56
CA PRO A 105 -2.42 -7.67 -20.11
C PRO A 105 -3.80 -8.17 -19.67
N PHE A 106 -4.81 -8.09 -20.56
CA PHE A 106 -6.16 -8.58 -20.33
C PHE A 106 -6.42 -9.96 -20.94
N ALA A 107 -5.37 -10.73 -21.27
CA ALA A 107 -5.53 -12.09 -21.80
C ALA A 107 -6.38 -12.97 -20.86
N GLY A 108 -7.24 -13.78 -21.46
CA GLY A 108 -8.21 -14.66 -20.79
C GLY A 108 -9.56 -14.02 -20.48
N ILE A 109 -9.74 -12.71 -20.69
CA ILE A 109 -11.04 -12.06 -20.49
C ILE A 109 -11.99 -12.39 -21.65
N GLU A 110 -13.24 -12.73 -21.34
CA GLU A 110 -14.32 -12.86 -22.31
C GLU A 110 -14.90 -11.47 -22.64
N VAL A 111 -14.80 -11.05 -23.91
CA VAL A 111 -15.37 -9.80 -24.41
C VAL A 111 -16.58 -10.05 -25.31
N HIS A 112 -17.56 -9.16 -25.23
CA HIS A 112 -18.83 -9.28 -25.95
C HIS A 112 -18.98 -8.32 -27.14
N THR A 113 -17.96 -7.49 -27.38
CA THR A 113 -17.97 -6.49 -28.44
C THR A 113 -16.56 -6.25 -28.95
N ALA A 114 -16.46 -5.81 -30.21
CA ALA A 114 -15.20 -5.41 -30.83
C ALA A 114 -14.71 -4.02 -30.37
N SER A 115 -15.53 -3.24 -29.66
CA SER A 115 -15.17 -1.88 -29.23
C SER A 115 -14.26 -1.90 -27.99
N PRO A 116 -13.02 -1.37 -28.08
CA PRO A 116 -12.13 -1.26 -26.91
C PRO A 116 -12.73 -0.42 -25.80
N ALA A 117 -13.40 0.69 -26.13
CA ALA A 117 -14.05 1.56 -25.16
C ALA A 117 -15.18 0.84 -24.39
N ALA A 118 -15.99 0.04 -25.07
CA ALA A 118 -17.06 -0.71 -24.42
C ALA A 118 -16.50 -1.84 -23.53
N ASN A 119 -15.43 -2.50 -23.96
CA ASN A 119 -14.72 -3.51 -23.17
C ASN A 119 -14.03 -2.90 -21.94
N ALA A 120 -13.38 -1.74 -22.10
CA ALA A 120 -12.79 -0.98 -20.99
C ALA A 120 -13.85 -0.58 -19.95
N ALA A 121 -15.01 -0.14 -20.44
CA ALA A 121 -16.13 0.20 -19.59
C ALA A 121 -16.71 -1.02 -18.85
N HIS A 122 -16.69 -2.21 -19.47
CA HIS A 122 -17.03 -3.47 -18.80
C HIS A 122 -16.04 -3.80 -17.68
N ILE A 123 -14.72 -3.71 -17.94
CA ILE A 123 -13.66 -3.96 -16.94
C ILE A 123 -13.85 -3.03 -15.74
N ALA A 124 -13.89 -1.71 -15.98
CA ALA A 124 -14.00 -0.72 -14.92
C ALA A 124 -15.31 -0.85 -14.11
N ARG A 125 -16.45 -1.14 -14.76
CA ARG A 125 -17.73 -1.25 -14.05
C ARG A 125 -17.96 -2.60 -13.39
N SER A 126 -17.50 -3.70 -13.97
CA SER A 126 -17.88 -5.05 -13.53
C SER A 126 -16.76 -5.76 -12.78
N LEU A 127 -15.50 -5.54 -13.13
CA LEU A 127 -14.38 -6.30 -12.57
C LEU A 127 -13.67 -5.54 -11.44
N VAL A 128 -13.49 -4.23 -11.60
CA VAL A 128 -12.91 -3.37 -10.55
C VAL A 128 -13.94 -3.15 -9.44
N ASP A 129 -13.67 -3.68 -8.25
CA ASP A 129 -14.54 -3.54 -7.09
C ASP A 129 -14.19 -2.30 -6.25
N THR A 130 -12.91 -2.19 -5.91
CA THR A 130 -12.39 -1.20 -4.96
C THR A 130 -11.24 -0.40 -5.57
N TYR A 131 -11.21 0.88 -5.24
CA TYR A 131 -10.12 1.81 -5.51
C TYR A 131 -9.36 2.07 -4.22
N LEU A 132 -8.13 1.56 -4.12
CA LEU A 132 -7.19 1.85 -3.05
C LEU A 132 -6.40 3.09 -3.41
N ILE A 133 -6.67 4.21 -2.73
CA ILE A 133 -5.97 5.48 -3.00
C ILE A 133 -4.85 5.66 -1.97
N THR A 134 -3.63 5.88 -2.45
CA THR A 134 -2.46 6.07 -1.60
C THR A 134 -2.51 7.41 -0.89
N HIS A 135 -2.78 8.49 -1.64
CA HIS A 135 -2.91 9.85 -1.16
C HIS A 135 -3.74 10.71 -2.15
N PRO A 136 -4.24 11.89 -1.74
CA PRO A 136 -5.25 12.63 -2.51
C PRO A 136 -4.68 13.63 -3.53
N HIS A 137 -3.41 13.51 -3.95
CA HIS A 137 -2.90 14.34 -5.05
C HIS A 137 -3.62 14.02 -6.37
N LEU A 138 -3.82 15.05 -7.20
CA LEU A 138 -4.72 14.97 -8.37
C LEU A 138 -4.29 13.91 -9.39
N ASP A 139 -2.99 13.77 -9.60
CA ASP A 139 -2.36 12.75 -10.44
C ASP A 139 -2.55 11.32 -9.92
N HIS A 140 -3.02 11.11 -8.69
CA HIS A 140 -3.38 9.78 -8.18
C HIS A 140 -4.90 9.53 -8.23
N ILE A 141 -5.72 10.55 -8.50
CA ILE A 141 -7.19 10.44 -8.32
C ILE A 141 -8.03 10.92 -9.52
N ALA A 142 -7.47 11.71 -10.44
CA ALA A 142 -8.22 12.42 -11.47
C ALA A 142 -9.07 11.47 -12.34
N GLY A 143 -8.48 10.37 -12.79
CA GLY A 143 -9.14 9.35 -13.59
C GLY A 143 -10.31 8.70 -12.85
N PHE A 144 -10.15 8.35 -11.57
CA PHE A 144 -11.28 7.85 -10.77
C PHE A 144 -12.40 8.89 -10.68
N VAL A 145 -12.08 10.12 -10.28
CA VAL A 145 -13.06 11.20 -10.09
C VAL A 145 -13.85 11.43 -11.38
N VAL A 146 -13.20 11.63 -12.52
CA VAL A 146 -13.88 11.84 -13.82
C VAL A 146 -14.74 10.64 -14.20
N ASN A 147 -14.22 9.41 -14.02
CA ASN A 147 -14.93 8.20 -14.40
C ASN A 147 -16.16 7.92 -13.53
N THR A 148 -16.30 8.55 -12.37
CA THR A 148 -17.52 8.44 -11.56
C THR A 148 -18.77 8.95 -12.28
N ALA A 149 -18.63 9.83 -13.29
CA ALA A 149 -19.74 10.24 -14.16
C ALA A 149 -20.37 9.08 -14.94
N GLY A 150 -19.63 7.99 -15.16
CA GLY A 150 -20.11 6.77 -15.82
C GLY A 150 -20.65 5.69 -14.87
N LEU A 151 -20.71 5.95 -13.56
CA LEU A 151 -21.25 5.04 -12.55
C LEU A 151 -22.78 4.97 -12.45
N PRO A 152 -23.57 6.02 -12.76
CA PRO A 152 -25.03 5.92 -12.73
C PRO A 152 -25.54 4.75 -13.59
N GLY A 153 -26.37 3.88 -13.00
CA GLY A 153 -26.87 2.65 -13.65
C GLY A 153 -25.96 1.43 -13.50
N GLY A 154 -24.83 1.55 -12.78
CA GLY A 154 -24.04 0.41 -12.33
C GLY A 154 -24.79 -0.46 -11.32
N PRO A 155 -24.46 -1.77 -11.22
CA PRO A 155 -25.19 -2.68 -10.35
C PRO A 155 -24.94 -2.47 -8.86
N ARG A 156 -23.85 -1.77 -8.48
CA ARG A 156 -23.45 -1.49 -7.08
C ARG A 156 -22.62 -0.20 -6.97
N PRO A 157 -22.64 0.47 -5.80
CA PRO A 157 -21.68 1.52 -5.47
C PRO A 157 -20.23 1.02 -5.57
N LYS A 158 -19.30 1.91 -5.95
CA LYS A 158 -17.86 1.62 -5.93
C LYS A 158 -17.27 1.91 -4.57
N ARG A 159 -16.31 1.11 -4.13
CA ARG A 159 -15.62 1.38 -2.87
C ARG A 159 -14.37 2.21 -3.11
N LEU A 160 -14.21 3.29 -2.35
CA LEU A 160 -12.97 4.04 -2.25
C LEU A 160 -12.37 3.75 -0.88
N ALA A 161 -11.23 3.08 -0.88
CA ALA A 161 -10.51 2.67 0.30
C ALA A 161 -9.19 3.44 0.45
N GLY A 162 -8.86 3.82 1.67
CA GLY A 162 -7.64 4.56 1.96
C GLY A 162 -7.47 4.83 3.45
N LEU A 163 -6.30 5.33 3.85
CA LEU A 163 -6.10 5.81 5.22
C LEU A 163 -7.03 7.00 5.52
N PRO A 164 -7.35 7.27 6.81
CA PRO A 164 -8.34 8.30 7.18
C PRO A 164 -8.04 9.68 6.59
N ALA A 165 -6.77 10.10 6.55
CA ALA A 165 -6.37 11.39 5.97
C ALA A 165 -6.79 11.53 4.50
N THR A 166 -6.56 10.48 3.70
CA THR A 166 -6.98 10.42 2.28
C THR A 166 -8.50 10.48 2.14
N ILE A 167 -9.24 9.71 2.95
CA ILE A 167 -10.71 9.71 2.91
C ILE A 167 -11.29 11.08 3.27
N GLU A 168 -10.77 11.73 4.33
CA GLU A 168 -11.23 13.05 4.74
C GLU A 168 -10.90 14.12 3.68
N ALA A 169 -9.78 14.00 2.96
CA ALA A 169 -9.48 14.87 1.84
C ALA A 169 -10.51 14.73 0.70
N PHE A 170 -10.91 13.50 0.35
CA PHE A 170 -11.98 13.29 -0.65
C PHE A 170 -13.30 13.92 -0.22
N LYS A 171 -13.69 13.74 1.05
CA LYS A 171 -14.95 14.28 1.60
C LYS A 171 -14.98 15.79 1.58
N ASN A 172 -13.89 16.43 2.00
CA ASN A 172 -13.85 17.87 2.19
C ASN A 172 -13.51 18.62 0.90
N HIS A 173 -12.73 18.02 0.01
CA HIS A 173 -12.10 18.73 -1.11
C HIS A 173 -12.45 18.17 -2.50
N ILE A 174 -13.01 16.97 -2.64
CA ILE A 174 -13.32 16.39 -3.95
C ILE A 174 -14.83 16.21 -4.14
N PHE A 175 -15.46 15.34 -3.36
CA PHE A 175 -16.90 15.07 -3.41
C PHE A 175 -17.68 16.05 -2.54
N ASN A 176 -17.55 17.33 -2.84
CA ASN A 176 -18.04 18.44 -2.02
C ASN A 176 -19.08 19.34 -2.74
N ASN A 177 -19.61 18.90 -3.88
CA ASN A 177 -20.53 19.66 -4.74
C ASN A 177 -19.94 20.95 -5.36
N VAL A 178 -18.63 21.15 -5.25
CA VAL A 178 -17.92 22.29 -5.86
C VAL A 178 -16.95 21.79 -6.92
N ILE A 179 -15.98 20.95 -6.53
CA ILE A 179 -15.01 20.35 -7.47
C ILE A 179 -15.69 19.22 -8.24
N TRP A 180 -16.41 18.35 -7.53
CA TRP A 180 -17.20 17.28 -8.13
C TRP A 180 -18.49 17.06 -7.32
N PRO A 181 -19.59 16.58 -7.94
CA PRO A 181 -20.79 16.20 -7.20
C PRO A 181 -20.46 15.27 -6.03
N ASN A 182 -21.15 15.43 -4.90
CA ASN A 182 -21.01 14.49 -3.79
C ASN A 182 -21.65 13.15 -4.17
N LEU A 183 -20.84 12.25 -4.74
CA LEU A 183 -21.27 10.92 -5.12
C LEU A 183 -21.07 9.89 -4.01
N SER A 184 -20.54 10.30 -2.85
CA SER A 184 -20.33 9.41 -1.72
C SER A 184 -21.65 9.04 -1.02
N ASP A 185 -21.61 8.09 -0.09
CA ASP A 185 -22.70 7.76 0.84
C ASP A 185 -22.64 8.54 2.15
N GLU A 186 -21.73 9.51 2.26
CA GLU A 186 -21.59 10.42 3.40
C GLU A 186 -22.01 11.85 3.03
N ASN A 187 -22.29 12.70 4.03
CA ASN A 187 -22.60 14.13 3.85
C ASN A 187 -23.71 14.42 2.81
N ASP A 188 -24.82 13.68 2.89
CA ASP A 188 -25.97 13.77 1.97
C ASP A 188 -25.62 13.51 0.48
N GLY A 189 -24.63 12.64 0.23
CA GLY A 189 -24.22 12.27 -1.11
C GLY A 189 -25.13 11.26 -1.82
N ALA A 190 -24.88 11.06 -3.12
CA ALA A 190 -25.70 10.22 -3.99
C ALA A 190 -25.57 8.70 -3.76
N GLY A 191 -24.66 8.25 -2.89
CA GLY A 191 -24.48 6.84 -2.54
C GLY A 191 -23.91 5.97 -3.67
N LEU A 192 -23.21 6.57 -4.64
CA LEU A 192 -22.56 5.84 -5.75
C LEU A 192 -21.11 5.42 -5.40
N VAL A 193 -20.53 6.03 -4.38
CA VAL A 193 -19.21 5.71 -3.83
C VAL A 193 -19.35 5.48 -2.33
N THR A 194 -18.78 4.39 -1.82
CA THR A 194 -18.72 4.08 -0.38
C THR A 194 -17.29 4.19 0.10
N TYR A 195 -17.07 4.91 1.21
CA TYR A 195 -15.75 5.02 1.81
C TYR A 195 -15.40 3.85 2.73
N THR A 196 -14.22 3.28 2.53
CA THR A 196 -13.62 2.28 3.43
C THR A 196 -12.38 2.88 4.07
N ARG A 197 -12.46 3.22 5.36
CA ARG A 197 -11.31 3.72 6.11
C ARG A 197 -10.44 2.55 6.56
N LEU A 198 -9.22 2.50 6.04
CA LEU A 198 -8.21 1.52 6.43
C LEU A 198 -7.51 1.96 7.71
N VAL A 199 -6.90 0.99 8.40
CA VAL A 199 -6.15 1.22 9.65
C VAL A 199 -4.67 1.09 9.32
N ASP A 200 -3.88 2.08 9.77
CA ASP A 200 -2.42 2.05 9.63
C ASP A 200 -1.82 0.84 10.38
N GLY A 201 -0.99 0.05 9.71
CA GLY A 201 -0.47 -1.24 10.18
C GLY A 201 -1.48 -2.39 10.16
N GLY A 202 -2.74 -2.13 9.80
CA GLY A 202 -3.84 -3.08 9.84
C GLY A 202 -4.45 -3.29 11.23
N SER A 203 -5.72 -3.68 11.28
CA SER A 203 -6.41 -3.93 12.56
C SER A 203 -5.94 -5.25 13.19
N PRO A 204 -5.41 -5.26 14.43
CA PRO A 204 -4.99 -6.49 15.10
C PRO A 204 -6.13 -7.50 15.36
N ALA A 205 -7.38 -7.03 15.29
CA ALA A 205 -8.59 -7.83 15.46
C ALA A 205 -9.00 -8.58 14.18
N VAL A 206 -8.35 -8.32 13.04
CA VAL A 206 -8.67 -8.95 11.75
C VAL A 206 -7.55 -9.90 11.35
N GLY A 207 -7.91 -11.12 10.97
CA GLY A 207 -6.96 -12.17 10.55
C GLY A 207 -6.15 -12.78 11.70
N GLU A 208 -5.48 -13.89 11.40
CA GLU A 208 -4.61 -14.61 12.34
C GLU A 208 -3.27 -14.96 11.69
N GLY A 209 -2.25 -15.20 12.52
CA GLY A 209 -0.90 -15.52 12.06
C GLY A 209 -0.38 -14.49 11.06
N ASP A 210 0.13 -14.97 9.92
CA ASP A 210 0.69 -14.12 8.87
C ASP A 210 -0.37 -13.22 8.20
N ALA A 211 -1.67 -13.55 8.32
CA ALA A 211 -2.77 -12.76 7.74
C ALA A 211 -3.31 -11.69 8.72
N ARG A 212 -2.75 -11.57 9.92
CA ARG A 212 -3.16 -10.55 10.89
C ARG A 212 -2.98 -9.14 10.30
N GLY A 213 -4.01 -8.32 10.45
CA GLY A 213 -4.08 -6.95 9.97
C GLY A 213 -4.51 -6.79 8.51
N TYR A 214 -4.69 -7.89 7.77
CA TYR A 214 -5.17 -7.84 6.38
C TYR A 214 -6.69 -7.80 6.33
N LEU A 215 -7.23 -6.89 5.52
CA LEU A 215 -8.66 -6.79 5.23
C LEU A 215 -8.92 -7.27 3.80
N GLU A 216 -9.84 -8.21 3.61
CA GLU A 216 -10.26 -8.63 2.27
C GLU A 216 -10.99 -7.48 1.56
N ILE A 217 -10.44 -7.05 0.42
CA ILE A 217 -10.84 -5.83 -0.29
C ILE A 217 -11.35 -6.11 -1.72
N ALA A 218 -11.19 -7.32 -2.22
CA ALA A 218 -11.88 -7.83 -3.39
C ALA A 218 -11.85 -9.37 -3.29
N GLU A 219 -12.59 -10.04 -4.17
CA GLU A 219 -12.57 -11.51 -4.21
C GLU A 219 -11.12 -12.02 -4.32
N GLY A 220 -10.66 -12.77 -3.31
CA GLY A 220 -9.33 -13.36 -3.30
C GLY A 220 -8.16 -12.41 -3.03
N ILE A 221 -8.42 -11.12 -2.74
CA ILE A 221 -7.38 -10.11 -2.48
C ILE A 221 -7.61 -9.44 -1.13
N ALA A 222 -6.60 -9.51 -0.27
CA ALA A 222 -6.58 -8.78 0.99
C ALA A 222 -5.50 -7.69 1.00
N VAL A 223 -5.73 -6.64 1.77
CA VAL A 223 -4.84 -5.46 1.88
C VAL A 223 -4.46 -5.17 3.32
N LYS A 224 -3.20 -4.80 3.53
CA LYS A 224 -2.73 -4.09 4.74
C LYS A 224 -2.14 -2.75 4.31
N ALA A 225 -2.55 -1.68 4.97
CA ALA A 225 -2.12 -0.32 4.67
C ALA A 225 -1.13 0.17 5.72
N CYS A 226 -0.06 0.83 5.30
CA CYS A 226 0.92 1.44 6.19
C CYS A 226 1.20 2.87 5.76
N SER A 227 1.21 3.81 6.69
CA SER A 227 1.48 5.21 6.41
C SER A 227 2.95 5.45 6.09
N ILE A 228 3.20 6.32 5.11
CA ILE A 228 4.53 6.74 4.65
C ILE A 228 4.56 8.26 4.46
N SER A 229 5.75 8.82 4.42
CA SER A 229 5.96 10.27 4.30
C SER A 229 6.25 10.68 2.87
N HIS A 230 5.61 11.75 2.41
CA HIS A 230 5.71 12.27 1.04
C HIS A 230 5.99 13.78 1.04
N GLY A 231 7.05 14.20 1.77
CA GLY A 231 7.49 15.59 1.79
C GLY A 231 6.65 16.49 2.70
N ARG A 232 6.77 17.80 2.50
CA ARG A 232 6.14 18.82 3.37
C ARG A 232 5.49 19.91 2.53
N PRO A 233 4.53 20.67 3.11
CA PRO A 233 4.05 21.88 2.48
C PRO A 233 5.20 22.84 2.16
N ILE A 234 5.11 23.48 1.01
CA ILE A 234 6.07 24.53 0.62
C ILE A 234 5.83 25.72 1.56
N GLU A 235 6.70 25.90 2.54
CA GLU A 235 6.69 27.10 3.37
C GLU A 235 7.05 28.31 2.49
N SER A 236 6.23 29.36 2.54
CA SER A 236 6.63 30.65 1.97
C SER A 236 7.86 31.13 2.75
N PRO A 237 8.94 31.62 2.09
CA PRO A 237 10.07 32.18 2.81
C PRO A 237 9.53 33.30 3.72
N PRO A 238 10.01 33.42 4.97
CA PRO A 238 9.55 34.48 5.84
C PRO A 238 9.76 35.81 5.11
N HIS A 239 8.69 36.59 4.98
CA HIS A 239 8.76 37.95 4.48
C HIS A 239 9.94 38.63 5.16
N ARG A 240 10.90 39.08 4.35
CA ARG A 240 12.11 39.81 4.75
C ARG A 240 11.72 41.16 5.37
N ASN A 241 11.19 41.12 6.58
CA ASN A 241 10.91 42.25 7.46
C ASN A 241 11.08 41.76 8.90
N SER A 242 12.32 41.44 9.25
CA SER A 242 12.76 41.50 10.64
C SER A 242 14.07 42.26 10.64
N GLN A 243 13.98 43.50 11.12
CA GLN A 243 15.08 44.42 11.29
C GLN A 243 16.06 43.86 12.32
N SER A 244 17.33 43.77 11.97
CA SER A 244 18.43 43.78 12.94
C SER A 244 19.49 44.76 12.44
N SER A 245 19.70 45.77 13.27
CA SER A 245 20.49 46.97 13.11
C SER A 245 21.99 46.67 12.96
N THR A 246 22.63 47.14 11.89
CA THR A 246 24.03 47.62 11.92
C THR A 246 24.31 48.55 10.74
N SER A 247 24.98 49.65 11.08
CA SER A 247 25.31 50.85 10.30
C SER A 247 26.18 50.63 9.06
N GLY A 248 25.85 51.33 7.96
CA GLY A 248 26.77 51.57 6.84
C GLY A 248 26.09 51.99 5.53
N THR A 249 25.82 53.29 5.34
CA THR A 249 25.71 53.93 4.01
C THR A 249 27.09 54.45 3.57
N PRO A 250 27.39 54.72 2.27
CA PRO A 250 26.53 54.90 1.08
C PRO A 250 27.01 54.05 -0.14
N VAL A 251 26.38 53.96 -1.32
CA VAL A 251 26.19 54.97 -2.37
C VAL A 251 25.18 54.43 -3.41
N ARG A 252 24.41 55.38 -3.96
CA ARG A 252 23.32 55.25 -4.93
C ARG A 252 23.80 54.82 -6.33
N TYR A 253 22.98 54.02 -7.00
CA TYR A 253 22.60 54.26 -8.40
C TYR A 253 21.11 53.95 -8.56
N SER A 254 20.32 55.01 -8.66
CA SER A 254 18.93 55.01 -9.11
C SER A 254 18.93 55.29 -10.61
N SER A 255 18.38 54.39 -11.42
CA SER A 255 17.92 54.75 -12.76
C SER A 255 16.42 54.94 -12.71
N PHE A 256 16.01 56.14 -13.13
CA PHE A 256 14.65 56.64 -13.22
C PHE A 256 13.82 55.93 -14.29
N ASP A 257 12.52 55.94 -14.01
CA ASP A 257 11.38 55.73 -14.91
C ASP A 257 11.40 56.61 -16.16
N ALA A 258 10.72 56.13 -17.21
CA ALA A 258 10.13 56.97 -18.26
C ALA A 258 8.64 56.60 -18.45
N SER A 259 7.81 57.26 -17.64
CA SER A 259 6.61 58.02 -18.01
C SER A 259 5.40 57.33 -18.66
N SER A 260 4.44 56.99 -17.79
CA SER A 260 3.06 57.55 -17.70
C SER A 260 2.56 58.59 -18.72
N MET A 261 1.28 58.45 -19.12
CA MET A 261 0.20 59.46 -19.06
C MET A 261 -1.14 58.67 -19.06
N ALA A 262 -1.94 58.53 -17.99
CA ALA A 262 -2.69 59.48 -17.15
C ALA A 262 -3.92 60.13 -17.83
N ALA A 263 -5.13 59.76 -17.40
CA ALA A 263 -6.24 60.67 -17.11
C ALA A 263 -7.31 59.99 -16.23
N ALA A 264 -7.70 60.67 -15.16
CA ALA A 264 -8.56 60.24 -14.05
C ALA A 264 -10.05 60.65 -14.28
N PRO A 265 -10.99 60.36 -13.35
CA PRO A 265 -12.42 60.21 -13.62
C PRO A 265 -13.23 61.51 -13.44
N VAL A 266 -14.42 61.57 -14.04
CA VAL A 266 -15.44 62.58 -13.75
C VAL A 266 -16.79 61.91 -13.49
N HIS A 267 -17.39 62.29 -12.37
CA HIS A 267 -18.72 61.94 -11.88
C HIS A 267 -19.74 62.93 -12.45
N VAL A 268 -20.80 62.48 -13.15
CA VAL A 268 -22.01 63.29 -13.44
C VAL A 268 -23.27 62.40 -13.37
N GLN A 269 -24.33 63.03 -12.89
CA GLN A 269 -25.64 62.56 -12.44
C GLN A 269 -26.70 62.52 -13.57
N GLN A 270 -27.74 61.68 -13.39
CA GLN A 270 -29.05 61.62 -14.11
C GLN A 270 -29.00 61.20 -15.60
N GLN A 271 -29.92 60.41 -16.17
CA GLN A 271 -31.38 60.34 -16.02
C GLN A 271 -31.91 58.97 -16.51
N GLN A 272 -33.14 58.67 -16.10
CA GLN A 272 -33.97 57.49 -16.45
C GLN A 272 -34.22 57.33 -17.96
N LEU A 273 -34.47 56.09 -18.39
CA LEU A 273 -35.56 55.72 -19.31
C LEU A 273 -35.81 54.19 -19.27
N HIS A 274 -37.09 53.85 -19.26
CA HIS A 274 -37.67 52.51 -19.11
C HIS A 274 -37.48 51.63 -20.35
N HIS A 275 -37.36 50.30 -20.17
CA HIS A 275 -38.12 49.33 -20.96
C HIS A 275 -38.29 47.98 -20.24
N HIS A 276 -39.54 47.53 -20.25
CA HIS A 276 -40.09 46.31 -19.66
C HIS A 276 -39.71 45.05 -20.44
N PHE A 277 -39.42 43.94 -19.74
CA PHE A 277 -39.84 42.60 -20.15
C PHE A 277 -40.14 41.74 -18.91
N SER A 278 -41.39 41.29 -18.80
CA SER A 278 -41.89 40.33 -17.80
C SER A 278 -41.77 38.90 -18.32
N PRO A 279 -41.74 37.91 -17.41
CA PRO A 279 -42.49 36.68 -17.62
C PRO A 279 -43.57 36.47 -16.56
N ARG A 280 -44.67 35.87 -17.02
CA ARG A 280 -45.96 35.69 -16.36
C ARG A 280 -45.92 34.62 -15.25
N SER A 281 -46.60 34.92 -14.15
CA SER A 281 -47.09 33.95 -13.17
C SER A 281 -48.39 33.27 -13.66
N PHE A 282 -48.57 32.00 -13.27
CA PHE A 282 -49.88 31.35 -13.20
C PHE A 282 -50.18 31.01 -11.73
N HIS A 283 -51.42 31.26 -11.32
CA HIS A 283 -51.94 31.05 -9.97
C HIS A 283 -53.13 30.06 -10.00
N HIS A 284 -53.05 29.06 -9.10
CA HIS A 284 -54.11 28.55 -8.19
C HIS A 284 -55.36 27.82 -8.75
N PRO A 285 -56.01 26.91 -7.96
CA PRO A 285 -56.68 27.30 -6.70
C PRO A 285 -56.59 26.34 -5.49
N THR A 286 -56.88 26.98 -4.35
CA THR A 286 -57.06 26.55 -2.96
C THR A 286 -58.36 25.78 -2.68
N ALA A 287 -58.36 24.97 -1.61
CA ALA A 287 -59.57 24.67 -0.82
C ALA A 287 -59.22 24.68 0.69
N THR A 288 -60.08 25.34 1.47
CA THR A 288 -60.03 25.53 2.93
C THR A 288 -61.34 25.02 3.54
N LEU A 289 -61.33 24.50 4.78
CA LEU A 289 -62.38 24.55 5.84
C LEU A 289 -61.83 23.93 7.17
N PRO A 290 -62.42 24.21 8.38
CA PRO A 290 -61.67 24.48 9.62
C PRO A 290 -62.12 23.56 10.85
N PRO A 291 -61.95 23.88 12.17
CA PRO A 291 -61.32 22.97 13.17
C PRO A 291 -62.17 22.64 14.44
N THR A 292 -61.64 21.83 15.40
CA THR A 292 -61.83 21.81 16.91
C THR A 292 -61.43 20.43 17.56
N PRO A 293 -61.23 20.24 18.90
CA PRO A 293 -59.99 20.60 19.64
C PRO A 293 -59.45 19.59 20.72
N GLY A 294 -58.14 19.69 21.02
CA GLY A 294 -57.55 19.58 22.39
C GLY A 294 -56.95 18.23 22.87
N PRO A 295 -56.12 18.20 23.95
CA PRO A 295 -55.32 19.27 24.56
C PRO A 295 -53.83 18.89 24.73
N ARG A 296 -52.90 19.86 24.71
CA ARG A 296 -51.65 19.78 25.49
C ARG A 296 -51.12 21.17 25.83
N ALA A 297 -50.74 21.29 27.10
CA ALA A 297 -50.57 22.52 27.86
C ALA A 297 -49.42 23.40 27.36
N SER A 298 -49.62 24.71 27.52
CA SER A 298 -48.64 25.76 27.31
C SER A 298 -48.32 26.42 28.65
N PHE A 299 -47.04 26.59 28.96
CA PHE A 299 -46.53 27.64 29.85
C PHE A 299 -45.24 28.21 29.24
N PRO A 300 -44.93 29.51 29.49
CA PRO A 300 -44.18 30.34 28.56
C PRO A 300 -42.66 30.26 28.72
N ILE A 301 -41.97 30.46 27.60
CA ILE A 301 -40.52 30.68 27.51
C ILE A 301 -40.21 32.11 27.97
N GLN A 302 -39.36 32.23 28.98
CA GLN A 302 -38.62 33.45 29.30
C GLN A 302 -37.13 33.10 29.31
N GLN A 303 -36.38 33.76 28.42
CA GLN A 303 -34.93 33.63 28.28
C GLN A 303 -34.22 34.03 29.57
N HIS A 304 -33.42 33.11 30.12
CA HIS A 304 -32.24 33.47 30.90
C HIS A 304 -31.11 32.47 30.65
N SER A 305 -30.08 32.98 29.97
CA SER A 305 -28.78 32.36 29.76
C SER A 305 -27.99 32.33 31.07
N GLN A 306 -27.68 31.14 31.59
CA GLN A 306 -26.56 30.94 32.50
C GLN A 306 -25.64 29.87 31.91
N HIS A 307 -24.52 30.35 31.36
CA HIS A 307 -23.40 29.51 30.95
C HIS A 307 -22.77 28.88 32.20
N SER A 308 -22.94 27.57 32.34
CA SER A 308 -22.15 26.75 33.27
C SER A 308 -20.95 26.23 32.47
N GLN A 309 -19.78 26.79 32.72
CA GLN A 309 -18.52 26.37 32.11
C GLN A 309 -18.10 25.00 32.66
N LEU A 310 -18.16 23.97 31.81
CA LEU A 310 -17.38 22.75 31.97
C LEU A 310 -15.96 23.02 31.43
N PRO A 311 -14.90 22.44 32.02
CA PRO A 311 -13.53 22.69 31.57
C PRO A 311 -13.38 22.17 30.13
N PRO A 312 -12.70 22.90 29.24
CA PRO A 312 -12.42 22.38 27.90
C PRO A 312 -11.59 21.11 28.04
N ALA A 313 -12.04 20.04 27.41
CA ALA A 313 -11.18 18.92 27.07
C ALA A 313 -9.92 19.50 26.41
N SER A 314 -8.76 19.11 26.93
CA SER A 314 -7.45 19.50 26.45
C SER A 314 -7.37 19.34 24.93
N TYR A 315 -7.54 20.46 24.22
CA TYR A 315 -7.04 20.62 22.87
C TYR A 315 -5.55 20.37 22.97
N ASN A 316 -5.08 19.24 22.46
CA ASN A 316 -3.67 19.11 22.12
C ASN A 316 -3.36 20.23 21.14
N ASP A 317 -2.55 21.18 21.59
CA ASP A 317 -1.94 22.20 20.77
C ASP A 317 -1.19 21.52 19.61
N PRO A 318 -1.51 21.80 18.33
CA PRO A 318 -0.83 21.20 17.19
C PRO A 318 0.55 21.84 16.90
N ALA A 319 1.09 22.64 17.83
CA ALA A 319 2.48 23.05 17.79
C ALA A 319 3.41 21.82 18.02
N HIS A 320 3.99 21.32 16.92
CA HIS A 320 5.13 20.39 16.81
C HIS A 320 4.91 18.96 16.27
N THR A 321 3.77 18.64 15.65
CA THR A 321 3.79 17.58 14.62
C THR A 321 4.32 18.21 13.33
N ALA A 322 5.49 17.80 12.85
CA ALA A 322 5.99 18.27 11.56
C ALA A 322 4.91 18.07 10.50
N SER A 323 4.49 19.14 9.82
CA SER A 323 3.48 19.07 8.77
C SER A 323 4.08 18.32 7.58
N VAL A 324 3.76 17.04 7.46
CA VAL A 324 4.21 16.14 6.38
C VAL A 324 3.00 15.73 5.57
N TYR A 325 3.14 15.61 4.26
CA TYR A 325 2.10 14.98 3.45
C TYR A 325 2.13 13.47 3.69
N ASP A 326 1.00 12.94 4.15
CA ASP A 326 0.85 11.49 4.33
C ASP A 326 0.56 10.82 2.99
N SER A 327 1.23 9.69 2.76
CA SER A 327 0.95 8.75 1.69
C SER A 327 0.81 7.33 2.27
N THR A 328 0.58 6.33 1.42
CA THR A 328 0.31 4.96 1.87
C THR A 328 1.09 3.94 1.05
N ALA A 329 1.68 2.96 1.74
CA ALA A 329 2.14 1.72 1.14
C ALA A 329 1.10 0.61 1.39
N TYR A 330 0.78 -0.16 0.34
CA TYR A 330 -0.18 -1.26 0.39
C TYR A 330 0.52 -2.60 0.21
N PHE A 331 0.42 -3.47 1.20
CA PHE A 331 0.67 -4.90 1.03
C PHE A 331 -0.60 -5.55 0.49
N LEU A 332 -0.55 -6.05 -0.75
CA LEU A 332 -1.65 -6.77 -1.39
C LEU A 332 -1.32 -8.25 -1.43
N ARG A 333 -2.23 -9.05 -0.87
CA ARG A 333 -2.05 -10.47 -0.65
C ARG A 333 -3.11 -11.28 -1.37
N ASP A 334 -2.67 -12.28 -2.11
CA ASP A 334 -3.55 -13.36 -2.57
C ASP A 334 -3.97 -14.21 -1.36
N VAL A 335 -5.28 -14.32 -1.16
CA VAL A 335 -5.84 -15.01 0.02
C VAL A 335 -5.55 -16.51 -0.02
N ALA A 336 -5.50 -17.11 -1.22
CA ALA A 336 -5.35 -18.56 -1.38
C ALA A 336 -3.92 -19.04 -1.18
N THR A 337 -2.93 -18.31 -1.71
CA THR A 337 -1.51 -18.70 -1.67
C THR A 337 -0.71 -17.97 -0.60
N GLY A 338 -1.19 -16.81 -0.14
CA GLY A 338 -0.42 -15.90 0.70
C GLY A 338 0.72 -15.18 -0.02
N SER A 339 0.77 -15.25 -1.37
CA SER A 339 1.71 -14.46 -2.16
C SER A 339 1.33 -12.99 -2.12
N GLU A 340 2.33 -12.12 -2.11
CA GLU A 340 2.15 -10.69 -1.91
C GLU A 340 2.92 -9.84 -2.92
N VAL A 341 2.39 -8.64 -3.16
CA VAL A 341 3.05 -7.50 -3.79
C VAL A 341 2.94 -6.30 -2.86
N LEU A 342 4.00 -5.50 -2.78
CA LEU A 342 4.03 -4.25 -2.03
C LEU A 342 4.01 -3.09 -3.02
N ILE A 343 3.02 -2.19 -2.90
CA ILE A 343 2.86 -1.04 -3.80
C ILE A 343 2.89 0.24 -2.96
N PHE A 344 3.86 1.11 -3.24
CA PHE A 344 3.97 2.43 -2.63
C PHE A 344 3.17 3.45 -3.44
N GLY A 345 2.55 4.41 -2.74
CA GLY A 345 2.32 5.73 -3.30
C GLY A 345 3.60 6.55 -3.32
N ASP A 346 3.48 7.85 -3.57
CA ASP A 346 4.65 8.73 -3.55
C ASP A 346 5.29 8.73 -2.16
N VAL A 347 6.62 8.78 -2.13
CA VAL A 347 7.41 8.52 -0.93
C VAL A 347 8.74 9.25 -0.96
N GLU A 348 9.14 9.79 0.19
CA GLU A 348 10.44 10.41 0.36
C GLU A 348 11.39 9.47 1.13
N PRO A 349 12.72 9.59 0.96
CA PRO A 349 13.66 8.75 1.70
C PRO A 349 13.69 9.13 3.18
N ASP A 350 13.84 8.14 4.05
CA ASP A 350 13.94 8.33 5.51
C ASP A 350 15.14 9.24 5.87
N ALA A 351 16.20 9.21 5.05
CA ALA A 351 17.38 10.06 5.21
C ALA A 351 17.10 11.57 5.08
N LEU A 352 16.01 11.96 4.42
CA LEU A 352 15.63 13.37 4.22
C LEU A 352 14.33 13.75 4.93
N SER A 353 13.49 12.77 5.29
CA SER A 353 12.19 13.03 5.90
C SER A 353 12.29 13.70 7.28
N SER A 354 11.34 14.59 7.60
CA SER A 354 11.10 15.00 9.01
C SER A 354 10.53 13.89 9.86
N CYS A 355 9.79 13.00 9.22
CA CYS A 355 8.99 11.99 9.86
C CYS A 355 9.32 10.68 9.15
N PRO A 356 10.52 10.12 9.31
CA PRO A 356 10.89 8.88 8.66
C PRO A 356 9.92 7.76 9.05
N ARG A 357 9.43 7.01 8.06
CA ARG A 357 8.44 5.92 8.20
C ARG A 357 8.79 4.68 7.39
N ASN A 358 9.79 4.71 6.50
CA ASN A 358 10.10 3.61 5.59
C ASN A 358 10.68 2.40 6.33
N LEU A 359 11.50 2.60 7.36
CA LEU A 359 12.05 1.49 8.17
C LEU A 359 10.98 0.54 8.70
N GLY A 360 9.84 1.07 9.16
CA GLY A 360 8.72 0.24 9.64
C GLY A 360 8.12 -0.62 8.54
N ILE A 361 8.08 -0.11 7.30
CA ILE A 361 7.64 -0.87 6.12
C ILE A 361 8.62 -2.00 5.82
N TRP A 362 9.93 -1.73 5.91
CA TRP A 362 10.98 -2.71 5.68
C TRP A 362 10.97 -3.83 6.72
N GLN A 363 10.73 -3.51 7.99
CA GLN A 363 10.57 -4.49 9.06
C GLN A 363 9.37 -5.42 8.84
N GLU A 364 8.26 -4.90 8.29
CA GLU A 364 7.09 -5.70 7.92
C GLU A 364 7.32 -6.54 6.64
N ALA A 365 8.08 -6.01 5.67
CA ALA A 365 8.37 -6.67 4.40
C ALA A 365 9.44 -7.77 4.51
N ALA A 366 10.46 -7.56 5.34
CA ALA A 366 11.63 -8.43 5.48
C ALA A 366 11.30 -9.91 5.72
N PRO A 367 10.47 -10.30 6.72
CA PRO A 367 10.13 -11.71 6.93
C PRO A 367 9.34 -12.32 5.76
N LYS A 368 8.61 -11.52 4.99
CA LYS A 368 7.86 -11.98 3.81
C LYS A 368 8.78 -12.24 2.62
N ILE A 369 9.80 -11.40 2.43
CA ILE A 369 10.86 -11.60 1.42
C ILE A 369 11.70 -12.81 1.79
N ALA A 370 12.09 -12.96 3.07
CA ALA A 370 12.84 -14.12 3.56
C ALA A 370 12.10 -15.45 3.30
N ARG A 371 10.77 -15.44 3.37
CA ARG A 371 9.89 -16.59 3.07
C ARG A 371 9.49 -16.70 1.60
N ARG A 372 9.92 -15.76 0.75
CA ARG A 372 9.54 -15.65 -0.67
C ARG A 372 8.04 -15.51 -0.92
N SER A 373 7.28 -15.03 0.05
CA SER A 373 5.86 -14.70 -0.13
C SER A 373 5.70 -13.32 -0.77
N LEU A 374 6.53 -12.34 -0.39
CA LEU A 374 6.62 -11.04 -1.07
C LEU A 374 7.72 -11.10 -2.14
N ARG A 375 7.35 -10.92 -3.40
CA ARG A 375 8.26 -11.11 -4.56
C ARG A 375 8.36 -9.90 -5.49
N ALA A 376 7.48 -8.91 -5.34
CA ALA A 376 7.55 -7.67 -6.09
C ALA A 376 7.27 -6.47 -5.20
N LEU A 377 8.02 -5.40 -5.47
CA LEU A 377 7.92 -4.08 -4.86
C LEU A 377 7.72 -3.06 -5.98
N LEU A 378 6.61 -2.33 -5.98
CA LEU A 378 6.40 -1.16 -6.84
C LEU A 378 6.69 0.09 -6.00
N ILE A 379 7.69 0.86 -6.41
CA ILE A 379 8.13 2.07 -5.69
C ILE A 379 8.51 3.17 -6.67
N GLU A 380 8.24 4.41 -6.30
CA GLU A 380 8.53 5.54 -7.15
C GLU A 380 10.04 5.80 -7.29
N CYS A 381 10.45 6.32 -8.45
CA CYS A 381 11.73 6.99 -8.60
C CYS A 381 11.51 8.16 -9.56
N SER A 382 11.03 9.28 -9.01
CA SER A 382 10.59 10.40 -9.82
C SER A 382 11.72 11.09 -10.59
N TYR A 383 12.95 11.05 -10.07
CA TYR A 383 14.09 11.79 -10.62
C TYR A 383 15.32 10.91 -10.86
N ASP A 384 16.21 11.34 -11.75
CA ASP A 384 17.58 10.79 -11.86
C ASP A 384 18.51 11.41 -10.81
N ASP A 385 19.70 10.83 -10.65
CA ASP A 385 20.68 11.22 -9.63
C ASP A 385 21.16 12.67 -9.75
N GLY A 386 21.04 13.26 -10.93
CA GLY A 386 21.34 14.67 -11.18
C GLY A 386 20.42 15.65 -10.45
N GLN A 387 19.27 15.21 -9.94
CA GLN A 387 18.37 16.04 -9.15
C GLN A 387 18.98 16.32 -7.76
N ALA A 388 19.01 17.60 -7.40
CA ALA A 388 19.47 18.03 -6.08
C ALA A 388 18.49 17.60 -4.98
N SER A 389 19.02 17.10 -3.85
CA SER A 389 18.21 16.50 -2.79
C SER A 389 17.20 17.47 -2.16
N ASP A 390 17.51 18.78 -2.11
CA ASP A 390 16.62 19.84 -1.62
C ASP A 390 15.48 20.19 -2.59
N ARG A 391 15.50 19.64 -3.80
CA ARG A 391 14.52 19.86 -4.87
C ARG A 391 13.79 18.60 -5.29
N MET A 392 13.81 17.56 -4.47
CA MET A 392 13.03 16.34 -4.73
C MET A 392 11.61 16.43 -4.19
N PHE A 393 11.31 17.38 -3.30
CA PHE A 393 9.95 17.71 -2.81
C PHE A 393 9.10 16.49 -2.42
N GLY A 394 9.70 15.54 -1.68
CA GLY A 394 8.99 14.37 -1.19
C GLY A 394 9.10 13.12 -2.05
N HIS A 395 10.04 13.07 -3.00
CA HIS A 395 10.23 11.97 -3.94
C HIS A 395 11.62 11.31 -3.87
N LEU A 396 11.79 10.21 -4.59
CA LEU A 396 13.04 9.43 -4.67
C LEU A 396 13.83 9.65 -5.96
N LYS A 397 15.11 9.26 -5.89
CA LYS A 397 16.05 9.11 -7.01
C LYS A 397 16.92 7.86 -6.80
N PRO A 398 17.67 7.35 -7.80
CA PRO A 398 18.35 6.06 -7.74
C PRO A 398 19.23 5.84 -6.51
N SER A 399 20.05 6.83 -6.13
CA SER A 399 20.90 6.71 -4.95
C SER A 399 20.10 6.41 -3.67
N PHE A 400 18.95 7.07 -3.50
CA PHE A 400 18.10 6.88 -2.32
C PHE A 400 17.28 5.60 -2.37
N ILE A 401 16.87 5.14 -3.57
CA ILE A 401 16.28 3.81 -3.73
C ILE A 401 17.25 2.75 -3.21
N ILE A 402 18.52 2.86 -3.57
CA ILE A 402 19.54 1.87 -3.17
C ILE A 402 19.82 1.94 -1.67
N ASP A 403 19.81 3.13 -1.06
CA ASP A 403 19.94 3.28 0.39
C ASP A 403 18.77 2.65 1.17
N GLU A 404 17.54 2.83 0.69
CA GLU A 404 16.36 2.16 1.25
C GLU A 404 16.44 0.63 1.06
N LEU A 405 16.89 0.15 -0.10
CA LEU A 405 17.07 -1.28 -0.36
C LEU A 405 18.20 -1.90 0.46
N ARG A 406 19.29 -1.15 0.77
CA ARG A 406 20.32 -1.59 1.72
C ARG A 406 19.75 -1.77 3.12
N THR A 407 18.88 -0.86 3.53
CA THR A 407 18.17 -0.96 4.82
C THR A 407 17.27 -2.20 4.83
N LEU A 408 16.47 -2.40 3.78
CA LEU A 408 15.65 -3.60 3.61
C LEU A 408 16.47 -4.89 3.62
N ALA A 409 17.63 -4.91 2.94
CA ALA A 409 18.53 -6.05 2.93
C ALA A 409 19.00 -6.44 4.34
N GLY A 410 19.38 -5.45 5.16
CA GLY A 410 19.74 -5.68 6.56
C GLY A 410 18.58 -6.29 7.36
N GLU A 411 17.36 -5.77 7.20
CA GLU A 411 16.17 -6.31 7.86
C GLU A 411 15.85 -7.74 7.39
N VAL A 412 16.05 -8.05 6.10
CA VAL A 412 15.87 -9.41 5.55
C VAL A 412 16.87 -10.40 6.16
N ASP A 413 18.12 -10.00 6.34
CA ASP A 413 19.13 -10.87 6.96
C ASP A 413 18.82 -11.13 8.44
N VAL A 414 18.36 -10.10 9.18
CA VAL A 414 17.86 -10.26 10.55
C VAL A 414 16.66 -11.22 10.60
N ALA A 415 15.72 -11.08 9.67
CA ALA A 415 14.56 -11.96 9.59
C ALA A 415 14.94 -13.41 9.27
N ARG A 416 15.88 -13.63 8.35
CA ARG A 416 16.40 -14.97 8.01
C ARG A 416 17.08 -15.63 9.21
N ALA A 417 17.95 -14.90 9.91
CA ALA A 417 18.61 -15.39 11.11
C ALA A 417 17.60 -15.79 12.20
N SER A 418 16.55 -14.97 12.38
CA SER A 418 15.46 -15.25 13.33
C SER A 418 14.68 -16.51 12.95
N ILE A 419 14.30 -16.65 11.68
CA ILE A 419 13.60 -17.85 11.15
C ILE A 419 14.46 -19.11 11.34
N GLU A 420 15.77 -19.02 11.09
CA GLU A 420 16.68 -20.13 11.28
C GLU A 420 16.80 -20.54 12.75
N LEU A 421 16.92 -19.56 13.65
CA LEU A 421 16.97 -19.79 15.09
C LEU A 421 15.69 -20.49 15.58
N ASP A 422 14.53 -20.03 15.15
CA ASP A 422 13.23 -20.65 15.47
C ASP A 422 13.15 -22.09 14.95
N ALA A 423 13.63 -22.35 13.73
CA ALA A 423 13.68 -23.70 13.18
C ALA A 423 14.62 -24.62 13.99
N ARG A 424 15.77 -24.12 14.43
CA ARG A 424 16.73 -24.86 15.27
C ARG A 424 16.14 -25.16 16.66
N THR A 425 15.51 -24.18 17.31
CA THR A 425 14.88 -24.37 18.63
C THR A 425 13.67 -25.31 18.58
N ALA A 426 12.84 -25.24 17.54
CA ALA A 426 11.75 -26.18 17.31
C ALA A 426 12.24 -27.62 17.13
N LYS A 427 13.33 -27.83 16.37
CA LYS A 427 13.98 -29.15 16.23
C LYS A 427 14.49 -29.68 17.57
N LYS A 428 15.09 -28.82 18.42
CA LYS A 428 15.56 -29.20 19.76
C LYS A 428 14.41 -29.62 20.69
N ARG A 429 13.30 -28.86 20.69
CA ARG A 429 12.09 -29.21 21.46
C ARG A 429 11.49 -30.55 21.01
N LYS A 430 11.43 -30.82 19.70
CA LYS A 430 10.95 -32.10 19.15
C LYS A 430 11.84 -33.28 19.56
N ARG A 431 13.17 -33.11 19.57
CA ARG A 431 14.12 -34.13 20.05
C ARG A 431 14.01 -34.39 21.56
N GLY A 432 13.90 -33.33 22.36
CA GLY A 432 13.69 -33.46 23.82
C GLY A 432 12.38 -34.18 24.19
N ASN A 433 11.31 -33.96 23.43
CA ASN A 433 10.05 -34.68 23.61
C ASN A 433 10.14 -36.16 23.17
N SER A 434 10.96 -36.46 22.15
CA SER A 434 11.23 -37.84 21.72
C SER A 434 12.03 -38.64 22.76
N GLU A 435 12.97 -38.00 23.46
CA GLU A 435 13.73 -38.67 24.55
C GLU A 435 12.91 -38.83 25.83
N ALA A 436 11.98 -37.91 26.11
CA ALA A 436 11.04 -38.06 27.23
C ALA A 436 10.05 -39.23 27.03
N VAL A 437 9.71 -39.58 25.78
CA VAL A 437 8.81 -40.69 25.46
C VAL A 437 9.55 -42.04 25.35
N SER A 438 10.87 -42.06 25.09
CA SER A 438 11.65 -43.31 25.10
C SER A 438 12.09 -43.75 26.50
N GLY A 439 12.05 -42.85 27.49
CA GLY A 439 12.43 -43.14 28.89
C GLY A 439 11.38 -43.88 29.74
N LEU A 440 10.16 -44.13 29.24
CA LEU A 440 9.08 -44.73 30.03
C LEU A 440 8.65 -46.15 29.60
N SER A 441 9.31 -46.77 28.62
CA SER A 441 8.98 -48.15 28.21
C SER A 441 10.01 -49.17 28.70
N ARG A 442 10.17 -49.31 30.02
CA ARG A 442 10.76 -50.53 30.61
C ARG A 442 10.35 -50.76 32.07
N ARG A 443 9.08 -51.06 32.34
CA ARG A 443 8.73 -51.87 33.52
C ARG A 443 7.43 -52.68 33.36
N ARG A 444 7.65 -53.96 33.08
CA ARG A 444 6.86 -55.20 33.31
C ARG A 444 5.36 -55.09 33.66
N THR A 445 4.61 -55.78 32.81
CA THR A 445 3.38 -56.57 33.02
C THR A 445 3.11 -57.09 34.45
N GLY A 446 1.86 -56.92 34.89
CA GLY A 446 1.23 -57.63 36.02
C GLY A 446 -0.13 -57.02 36.31
N GLY A 447 -1.22 -57.75 36.05
CA GLY A 447 -2.57 -57.21 35.91
C GLY A 447 -3.43 -57.10 37.18
N SER A 448 -4.70 -56.77 36.90
CA SER A 448 -5.92 -56.88 37.72
C SER A 448 -6.46 -55.61 38.38
N THR A 449 -7.59 -55.16 37.81
CA THR A 449 -8.84 -54.67 38.45
C THR A 449 -8.81 -53.45 39.39
N GLY A 450 -9.58 -52.42 39.02
CA GLY A 450 -10.23 -51.51 39.97
C GLY A 450 -10.25 -50.03 39.56
N ASP A 451 -11.38 -49.56 39.04
CA ASP A 451 -11.86 -48.18 39.27
C ASP A 451 -12.08 -47.95 40.79
N PRO A 452 -12.35 -46.72 41.32
CA PRO A 452 -12.25 -45.35 40.78
C PRO A 452 -11.65 -44.31 41.80
N VAL A 453 -11.81 -43.00 41.50
CA VAL A 453 -12.13 -41.86 42.43
C VAL A 453 -11.07 -40.75 42.64
N SER A 454 -11.49 -39.51 42.31
CA SER A 454 -10.93 -38.21 42.75
C SER A 454 -11.25 -37.87 44.22
N PRO A 455 -10.47 -37.00 44.89
CA PRO A 455 -11.19 -35.89 45.55
C PRO A 455 -10.49 -34.52 45.54
N LYS A 456 -11.35 -33.51 45.57
CA LYS A 456 -11.11 -32.08 45.74
C LYS A 456 -10.84 -31.70 47.22
N THR A 457 -10.10 -30.61 47.40
CA THR A 457 -10.21 -29.51 48.41
C THR A 457 -10.69 -29.77 49.85
N VAL A 458 -9.93 -29.28 50.84
CA VAL A 458 -10.47 -28.78 52.13
C VAL A 458 -9.70 -27.51 52.58
N ARG A 459 -10.44 -26.58 53.20
CA ARG A 459 -10.06 -25.24 53.66
C ARG A 459 -10.33 -25.13 55.18
N SER A 460 -9.50 -24.34 55.88
CA SER A 460 -9.87 -23.30 56.88
C SER A 460 -9.63 -23.49 58.41
N ARG A 461 -9.26 -22.32 59.00
CA ARG A 461 -9.43 -21.74 60.37
C ARG A 461 -8.32 -22.02 61.41
N LEU A 462 -7.58 -21.04 61.96
CA LEU A 462 -7.78 -19.75 62.71
C LEU A 462 -7.73 -19.96 64.24
N ASP A 463 -6.70 -19.41 64.92
CA ASP A 463 -6.77 -18.45 66.07
C ASP A 463 -5.40 -18.16 66.78
N GLU A 464 -5.31 -16.95 67.35
CA GLU A 464 -4.24 -16.05 67.89
C GLU A 464 -3.75 -16.30 69.37
N PRO A 465 -2.94 -15.46 70.11
CA PRO A 465 -1.90 -14.40 69.85
C PRO A 465 -0.62 -14.48 70.81
N PRO A 466 0.10 -13.40 71.26
CA PRO A 466 1.56 -13.09 71.09
C PRO A 466 2.40 -13.21 72.43
N PRO A 467 3.68 -12.73 72.66
CA PRO A 467 4.50 -11.68 72.00
C PRO A 467 6.03 -11.92 71.82
N GLY A 468 6.72 -10.98 71.14
CA GLY A 468 8.16 -10.71 71.34
C GLY A 468 9.06 -10.61 70.11
N ILE A 469 9.31 -9.37 69.66
CA ILE A 469 10.49 -8.78 69.00
C ILE A 469 11.56 -9.73 68.42
N GLU A 470 11.73 -9.74 67.09
CA GLU A 470 13.03 -9.59 66.40
C GLU A 470 12.81 -9.34 64.88
N THR A 471 13.45 -8.30 64.36
CA THR A 471 13.46 -7.91 62.94
C THR A 471 14.47 -8.72 62.13
N PRO A 472 14.17 -9.10 60.87
CA PRO A 472 15.22 -9.24 59.86
C PRO A 472 14.96 -8.37 58.62
N HIS A 473 16.03 -7.67 58.25
CA HIS A 473 16.22 -6.88 57.04
C HIS A 473 15.85 -7.63 55.75
N LEU A 474 15.07 -6.98 54.87
CA LEU A 474 15.10 -7.27 53.43
C LEU A 474 16.35 -6.62 52.83
N ALA A 475 17.28 -7.45 52.36
CA ALA A 475 18.41 -7.02 51.54
C ALA A 475 18.06 -7.18 50.06
N THR A 476 18.05 -6.05 49.35
CA THR A 476 18.23 -5.94 47.91
C THR A 476 19.60 -6.50 47.50
N PRO A 477 19.73 -7.33 46.46
CA PRO A 477 21.01 -7.55 45.82
C PRO A 477 21.06 -6.74 44.53
N THR A 478 21.71 -5.57 44.63
CA THR A 478 22.47 -4.99 43.52
C THR A 478 23.70 -5.88 43.34
N ALA A 479 23.81 -6.58 42.21
CA ALA A 479 25.04 -7.27 41.84
C ALA A 479 25.54 -6.68 40.52
N GLU A 480 26.62 -5.93 40.65
CA GLU A 480 27.44 -5.42 39.57
C GLU A 480 27.95 -6.55 38.67
N LEU A 481 27.93 -6.31 37.37
CA LEU A 481 28.59 -7.15 36.37
C LEU A 481 30.11 -7.05 36.56
N SER A 482 30.72 -8.12 37.07
CA SER A 482 32.17 -8.22 37.15
C SER A 482 32.79 -8.39 35.76
N LEU A 483 33.46 -7.34 35.30
CA LEU A 483 34.47 -7.40 34.23
C LEU A 483 35.65 -8.26 34.71
N ARG A 484 35.65 -9.56 34.38
CA ARG A 484 36.81 -10.48 34.37
C ARG A 484 36.36 -11.88 33.96
N ASP A 485 36.07 -12.06 32.67
CA ASP A 485 36.01 -13.37 31.99
C ASP A 485 36.29 -13.17 30.48
N LEU A 486 37.27 -12.33 30.16
CA LEU A 486 37.89 -12.25 28.84
C LEU A 486 39.33 -12.73 28.99
N ASP A 487 39.52 -14.05 28.98
CA ASP A 487 40.79 -14.68 28.63
C ASP A 487 40.56 -16.19 28.46
N THR A 488 40.06 -16.57 27.29
CA THR A 488 40.16 -17.96 26.79
C THR A 488 40.42 -17.88 25.29
N PRO A 489 41.48 -18.51 24.74
CA PRO A 489 41.81 -18.36 23.34
C PRO A 489 40.77 -19.10 22.49
N LEU A 490 39.95 -18.35 21.76
CA LEU A 490 39.07 -18.87 20.73
C LEU A 490 39.90 -19.18 19.48
N ASP A 491 40.49 -20.37 19.42
CA ASP A 491 40.86 -21.02 18.14
C ASP A 491 39.58 -21.56 17.48
N GLY A 492 38.71 -20.64 17.09
CA GLY A 492 37.53 -20.91 16.29
C GLY A 492 37.38 -19.76 15.33
N GLU A 493 37.67 -20.02 14.05
CA GLU A 493 37.45 -19.07 12.96
C GLU A 493 36.07 -18.42 13.13
N LEU A 494 36.07 -17.09 13.29
CA LEU A 494 34.87 -16.29 13.07
C LEU A 494 34.31 -16.73 11.71
N PRO A 495 33.00 -17.00 11.58
CA PRO A 495 32.45 -17.34 10.28
C PRO A 495 32.72 -16.13 9.38
N THR A 496 33.64 -16.30 8.46
CA THR A 496 33.81 -15.45 7.30
C THR A 496 32.52 -15.59 6.51
N PHE A 497 31.56 -14.70 6.79
CA PHE A 497 30.34 -14.60 6.00
C PHE A 497 30.78 -14.37 4.56
N ALA A 498 30.49 -15.34 3.71
CA ALA A 498 30.95 -15.39 2.34
C ALA A 498 30.58 -14.09 1.61
N PHE A 499 31.53 -13.55 0.86
CA PHE A 499 31.48 -12.29 0.10
C PHE A 499 30.49 -12.29 -1.10
N ASP A 500 29.41 -13.08 -1.03
CA ASP A 500 28.44 -13.23 -2.12
C ASP A 500 26.99 -13.37 -1.60
N THR A 501 26.68 -12.68 -0.49
CA THR A 501 25.29 -12.57 -0.03
C THR A 501 24.57 -11.57 -0.92
N ARG A 502 23.64 -12.05 -1.74
CA ARG A 502 22.64 -11.27 -2.48
C ARG A 502 21.33 -11.27 -1.68
N PRO A 503 21.20 -10.41 -0.65
CA PRO A 503 20.15 -10.53 0.35
C PRO A 503 18.74 -10.41 -0.23
N LEU A 504 18.56 -9.70 -1.33
CA LEU A 504 17.28 -9.45 -1.98
C LEU A 504 17.10 -10.27 -3.27
N GLU A 505 17.89 -11.33 -3.47
CA GLU A 505 17.79 -12.18 -4.66
C GLU A 505 16.36 -12.72 -4.87
N GLY A 506 15.84 -12.48 -6.08
CA GLY A 506 14.49 -12.89 -6.50
C GLY A 506 13.39 -11.86 -6.19
N LEU A 507 13.73 -10.71 -5.60
CA LEU A 507 12.83 -9.56 -5.48
C LEU A 507 12.86 -8.73 -6.77
N LYS A 508 11.68 -8.48 -7.35
CA LYS A 508 11.51 -7.53 -8.46
C LYS A 508 11.19 -6.15 -7.90
N VAL A 509 12.00 -5.15 -8.25
CA VAL A 509 11.75 -3.75 -7.94
C VAL A 509 11.29 -3.04 -9.20
N VAL A 510 9.99 -2.75 -9.24
CA VAL A 510 9.31 -2.12 -10.35
C VAL A 510 9.25 -0.62 -10.08
N ILE A 511 9.99 0.14 -10.89
CA ILE A 511 10.06 1.59 -10.81
C ILE A 511 8.83 2.20 -11.46
N VAL A 512 8.12 3.01 -10.69
CA VAL A 512 6.90 3.74 -11.11
C VAL A 512 7.08 5.24 -10.89
N HIS A 513 6.07 6.02 -11.29
CA HIS A 513 5.96 7.45 -11.04
C HIS A 513 7.19 8.27 -11.50
N VAL A 514 7.80 7.90 -12.62
CA VAL A 514 8.93 8.65 -13.20
C VAL A 514 8.39 9.97 -13.76
N LYS A 515 9.03 11.11 -13.43
CA LYS A 515 8.61 12.42 -13.93
C LYS A 515 9.18 12.69 -15.32
N ASP A 516 8.31 13.12 -16.22
CA ASP A 516 8.68 13.49 -17.58
C ASP A 516 9.41 14.84 -17.60
N LYS A 517 10.49 14.92 -18.38
CA LYS A 517 11.23 16.18 -18.62
C LYS A 517 10.77 16.93 -19.85
N LEU A 518 10.01 16.28 -20.73
CA LEU A 518 9.50 16.83 -22.00
C LEU A 518 10.61 17.37 -22.93
N ASP A 519 11.83 16.86 -22.79
CA ASP A 519 13.02 17.23 -23.57
C ASP A 519 13.37 16.19 -24.65
N GLY A 520 12.54 15.15 -24.81
CA GLY A 520 12.73 14.06 -25.75
C GLY A 520 13.69 12.96 -25.28
N VAL A 521 14.27 13.09 -24.09
CA VAL A 521 15.04 12.04 -23.44
C VAL A 521 14.10 11.15 -22.62
N ASP A 522 14.29 9.83 -22.67
CA ASP A 522 13.57 8.90 -21.80
C ASP A 522 14.19 8.94 -20.39
N PRO A 523 13.52 9.57 -19.40
CA PRO A 523 14.04 9.61 -18.03
C PRO A 523 14.10 8.22 -17.39
N GLY A 524 13.19 7.31 -17.76
CA GLY A 524 13.13 5.95 -17.23
C GLY A 524 14.38 5.15 -17.61
N ALA A 525 14.81 5.23 -18.87
CA ALA A 525 16.05 4.59 -19.32
C ALA A 525 17.29 5.10 -18.57
N LYS A 526 17.36 6.41 -18.30
CA LYS A 526 18.45 7.01 -17.52
C LYS A 526 18.45 6.50 -16.07
N ILE A 527 17.30 6.56 -15.42
CA ILE A 527 17.11 6.07 -14.03
C ILE A 527 17.47 4.59 -13.92
N LEU A 528 17.07 3.75 -14.88
CA LEU A 528 17.43 2.35 -14.91
C LEU A 528 18.95 2.15 -14.99
N GLY A 529 19.63 2.90 -15.86
CA GLY A 529 21.09 2.85 -15.97
C GLY A 529 21.80 3.20 -14.66
N GLU A 530 21.31 4.23 -13.96
CA GLU A 530 21.85 4.64 -12.66
C GLU A 530 21.58 3.59 -11.57
N LEU A 531 20.36 3.06 -11.49
CA LEU A 531 20.01 1.99 -10.54
C LEU A 531 20.88 0.74 -10.75
N LEU A 532 21.09 0.33 -12.00
CA LEU A 532 21.93 -0.83 -12.32
C LEU A 532 23.40 -0.59 -11.96
N ALA A 533 23.91 0.64 -12.13
CA ALA A 533 25.27 1.00 -11.72
C ALA A 533 25.44 0.95 -10.20
N HIS A 534 24.46 1.47 -9.44
CA HIS A 534 24.48 1.36 -7.98
C HIS A 534 24.34 -0.08 -7.48
N GLU A 535 23.54 -0.90 -8.17
CA GLU A 535 23.36 -2.31 -7.84
C GLU A 535 24.62 -3.15 -8.08
N GLU A 536 25.45 -2.81 -9.08
CA GLU A 536 26.75 -3.45 -9.29
C GLU A 536 27.68 -3.28 -8.08
N GLU A 537 27.63 -2.10 -7.44
CA GLU A 537 28.36 -1.81 -6.21
C GLU A 537 27.70 -2.44 -4.98
N ALA A 538 26.38 -2.30 -4.85
CA ALA A 538 25.63 -2.72 -3.66
C ALA A 538 25.44 -4.25 -3.56
N ARG A 539 25.41 -4.96 -4.69
CA ARG A 539 25.24 -6.41 -4.83
C ARG A 539 24.04 -6.98 -4.05
N LEU A 540 22.90 -6.28 -4.07
CA LEU A 540 21.72 -6.67 -3.32
C LEU A 540 21.00 -7.90 -3.92
N GLY A 541 21.13 -8.13 -5.22
CA GLY A 541 20.48 -9.21 -5.97
C GLY A 541 19.12 -8.85 -6.56
N VAL A 542 18.80 -7.56 -6.67
CA VAL A 542 17.48 -7.08 -7.11
C VAL A 542 17.35 -7.09 -8.64
N GLU A 543 16.17 -7.45 -9.15
CA GLU A 543 15.79 -7.23 -10.55
C GLU A 543 15.04 -5.89 -10.70
N PHE A 544 15.66 -4.88 -11.32
CA PHE A 544 15.02 -3.60 -11.61
C PHE A 544 14.22 -3.64 -12.92
N ILE A 545 12.99 -3.13 -12.88
CA ILE A 545 12.09 -3.01 -14.03
C ILE A 545 11.53 -1.59 -14.06
N VAL A 546 11.73 -0.84 -15.14
CA VAL A 546 10.98 0.42 -15.35
C VAL A 546 9.61 0.09 -15.93
N SER A 547 8.56 0.53 -15.25
CA SER A 547 7.19 0.22 -15.64
C SER A 547 6.69 1.07 -16.82
N ALA A 548 5.93 0.45 -17.70
CA ALA A 548 5.26 1.12 -18.82
C ALA A 548 3.77 0.74 -18.90
N PRO A 549 2.90 1.63 -19.42
CA PRO A 549 1.48 1.33 -19.63
C PRO A 549 1.28 0.06 -20.48
N GLY A 550 0.33 -0.77 -20.07
CA GLY A 550 0.04 -2.05 -20.73
C GLY A 550 0.96 -3.21 -20.33
N GLN A 551 1.99 -2.95 -19.50
CA GLN A 551 2.82 -4.01 -18.93
C GLN A 551 2.06 -4.80 -17.86
N SER A 552 2.35 -6.09 -17.77
CA SER A 552 1.80 -7.00 -16.76
C SER A 552 2.93 -7.59 -15.91
N ILE A 553 2.93 -7.28 -14.62
CA ILE A 553 3.82 -7.87 -13.63
C ILE A 553 3.12 -9.07 -13.01
N ILE A 554 3.64 -10.25 -13.25
CA ILE A 554 3.11 -11.51 -12.71
C ILE A 554 3.99 -11.91 -11.53
N VAL A 555 3.34 -12.11 -10.39
CA VAL A 555 3.98 -12.42 -9.11
C VAL A 555 3.64 -13.81 -8.68
#